data_AF-A0A1G3XSB8-F1
#
_entry.id   AF-A0A1G3XSB8-F1
#
_cell.length_a   1.000
_cell.length_b   1.000
_cell.length_c   1.000
_cell.angle_alpha   90.00
_cell.angle_beta   90.00
_cell.angle_gamma   90.00
#
_symmetry.space_group_name_H-M   'P 1'
#
loop_
_entity.id
_entity.type
_entity.pdbx_description
1 polymer ?
#
loop_
_entity_poly.entity_id
_entity_poly.type
_entity_poly.pdbx_seq_one_letter_code
_entity_poly.pdbx_strand_id
1 'polypeptide(L)'
;MYKILNTTILTMLLLLGSAVTGSAAWQITLDVSTTDPNADSGLATNRLTAGTDQTATDAYDNKFDTVALLRGPLQAYIVHPEYATEQQKLWRDLRSNTLPKEWSIEVNSPGEGNTVMIKWGINAPDNLSFTLIDQDNNQEIGIRESSEYSYNSISNSKKIFLLRVSENTTVTTGGNSEVNATKGGGCGHIKNIDGNNSLPGGNGSAVLNMAILFAPLIWLTRRKTLLSFITLLSNGIR
;
A
#
# COMPACT_ATOMS: atom_id res chain seq x y z
N MET A 1 -52.62 -2.52 -17.09
CA MET A 1 -51.65 -1.79 -16.22
C MET A 1 -50.47 -2.64 -15.73
N TYR A 2 -50.58 -3.98 -15.61
CA TYR A 2 -49.46 -4.85 -15.20
C TYR A 2 -48.24 -4.88 -16.15
N LYS A 3 -48.42 -4.58 -17.44
CA LYS A 3 -47.33 -4.58 -18.43
C LYS A 3 -46.38 -3.36 -18.35
N ILE A 4 -46.78 -2.27 -17.71
CA ILE A 4 -45.96 -1.05 -17.56
C ILE A 4 -45.08 -1.14 -16.31
N LEU A 5 -45.48 -1.93 -15.31
CA LEU A 5 -44.73 -2.11 -14.06
C LEU A 5 -43.53 -3.08 -14.21
N ASN A 6 -43.61 -4.05 -15.13
CA ASN A 6 -42.53 -5.03 -15.36
C ASN A 6 -41.35 -4.46 -16.17
N THR A 7 -41.59 -3.45 -17.01
CA THR A 7 -40.54 -2.80 -17.81
C THR A 7 -39.69 -1.84 -16.98
N THR A 8 -40.26 -1.18 -15.96
CA THR A 8 -39.52 -0.27 -15.08
C THR A 8 -38.60 -1.00 -14.08
N ILE A 9 -38.99 -2.19 -13.61
CA ILE A 9 -38.12 -3.01 -12.75
C ILE A 9 -36.93 -3.57 -13.54
N LEU A 10 -37.12 -3.92 -14.82
CA LEU A 10 -36.05 -4.43 -15.68
C LEU A 10 -35.04 -3.35 -16.11
N THR A 11 -35.47 -2.10 -16.27
CA THR A 11 -34.54 -0.99 -16.56
C THR A 11 -33.79 -0.50 -15.32
N MET A 12 -34.37 -0.61 -14.12
CA MET A 12 -33.67 -0.25 -12.88
C MET A 12 -32.58 -1.27 -12.50
N LEU A 13 -32.71 -2.54 -12.90
CA LEU A 13 -31.69 -3.59 -12.68
C LEU A 13 -30.47 -3.45 -13.62
N LEU A 14 -30.58 -2.67 -14.71
CA LEU A 14 -29.53 -2.52 -15.72
C LEU A 14 -28.58 -1.34 -15.48
N LEU A 15 -28.86 -0.47 -14.50
CA LEU A 15 -28.13 0.78 -14.26
C LEU A 15 -27.19 0.76 -13.04
N LEU A 16 -27.03 -0.38 -12.37
CA LEU A 16 -26.00 -0.57 -11.32
C LEU A 16 -24.77 -1.34 -11.82
N GLY A 17 -24.39 -1.11 -13.08
CA GLY A 17 -23.05 -1.42 -13.56
C GLY A 17 -22.08 -0.37 -13.01
N SER A 18 -21.78 -0.42 -11.72
CA SER A 18 -20.64 0.31 -11.15
C SER A 18 -19.41 -0.13 -11.94
N ALA A 19 -18.89 0.75 -12.80
CA ALA A 19 -17.58 0.53 -13.38
C ALA A 19 -16.61 0.48 -12.21
N VAL A 20 -16.23 -0.72 -11.78
CA VAL A 20 -15.14 -0.92 -10.85
C VAL A 20 -13.90 -0.49 -11.64
N THR A 21 -13.51 0.77 -11.49
CA THR A 21 -12.21 1.26 -11.92
C THR A 21 -11.18 0.62 -11.00
N GLY A 22 -10.89 -0.65 -11.25
CA GLY A 22 -9.77 -1.32 -10.60
C GLY A 22 -8.51 -0.54 -10.98
N SER A 23 -7.78 -0.05 -9.98
CA SER A 23 -6.43 0.47 -10.21
C SER A 23 -5.62 -0.61 -10.91
N ALA A 24 -4.85 -0.24 -11.94
CA ALA A 24 -4.05 -1.20 -12.70
C ALA A 24 -2.96 -1.80 -11.81
N ALA A 25 -2.64 -3.08 -12.02
CA ALA A 25 -1.51 -3.72 -11.34
C ALA A 25 -0.22 -2.95 -11.63
N TRP A 26 0.61 -2.77 -10.60
CA TRP A 26 1.87 -2.06 -10.70
C TRP A 26 2.92 -2.73 -9.82
N GLN A 27 4.20 -2.52 -10.15
CA GLN A 27 5.32 -3.07 -9.39
C GLN A 27 6.47 -2.08 -9.34
N ILE A 28 7.19 -2.10 -8.22
CA ILE A 28 8.47 -1.43 -8.03
C ILE A 28 9.51 -2.45 -7.58
N THR A 29 10.66 -2.44 -8.23
CA THR A 29 11.83 -3.24 -7.86
C THR A 29 12.86 -2.36 -7.20
N LEU A 30 13.37 -2.76 -6.03
CA LEU A 30 14.46 -2.08 -5.33
C LEU A 30 15.71 -2.97 -5.37
N ASP A 31 16.76 -2.50 -6.01
CA ASP A 31 18.07 -3.15 -6.07
C ASP A 31 19.00 -2.52 -5.03
N VAL A 32 19.20 -3.23 -3.93
CA VAL A 32 20.12 -2.83 -2.84
C VAL A 32 21.48 -3.45 -3.12
N SER A 33 22.54 -2.66 -3.02
CA SER A 33 23.90 -3.11 -3.27
C SER A 33 24.91 -2.47 -2.33
N THR A 34 26.01 -3.17 -2.08
CA THR A 34 27.17 -2.65 -1.36
C THR A 34 28.43 -3.37 -1.84
N THR A 35 29.60 -2.78 -1.63
CA THR A 35 30.87 -3.40 -1.99
C THR A 35 31.16 -4.60 -1.10
N ASP A 36 31.55 -5.72 -1.70
CA ASP A 36 31.99 -6.92 -0.98
C ASP A 36 33.21 -7.52 -1.69
N PRO A 37 34.40 -7.55 -1.05
CA PRO A 37 35.61 -8.11 -1.65
C PRO A 37 35.54 -9.63 -1.87
N ASN A 38 34.56 -10.33 -1.27
CA ASN A 38 34.39 -11.78 -1.43
C ASN A 38 33.40 -12.15 -2.54
N ALA A 39 32.67 -11.18 -3.10
CA ALA A 39 31.76 -11.41 -4.22
C ALA A 39 32.51 -11.39 -5.55
N ASP A 40 32.17 -12.30 -6.47
CA ASP A 40 32.80 -12.38 -7.80
C ASP A 40 32.72 -11.05 -8.60
N SER A 41 31.64 -10.29 -8.39
CA SER A 41 31.42 -8.98 -9.01
C SER A 41 32.01 -7.80 -8.24
N GLY A 42 32.57 -8.05 -7.04
CA GLY A 42 32.93 -7.02 -6.07
C GLY A 42 31.73 -6.35 -5.38
N LEU A 43 30.50 -6.81 -5.65
CA LEU A 43 29.27 -6.26 -5.09
C LEU A 43 28.41 -7.37 -4.49
N ALA A 44 27.95 -7.16 -3.25
CA ALA A 44 26.83 -7.90 -2.70
C ALA A 44 25.52 -7.18 -3.07
N THR A 45 24.55 -7.93 -3.61
CA THR A 45 23.29 -7.36 -4.11
C THR A 45 22.08 -8.11 -3.56
N ASN A 46 20.99 -7.40 -3.32
CA ASN A 46 19.71 -7.96 -2.90
C ASN A 46 18.58 -7.21 -3.63
N ARG A 47 17.61 -7.93 -4.20
CA ARG A 47 16.50 -7.36 -4.98
C ARG A 47 15.19 -7.57 -4.25
N LEU A 48 14.48 -6.48 -3.98
CA LEU A 48 13.14 -6.48 -3.43
C LEU A 48 12.11 -6.12 -4.50
N THR A 49 10.89 -6.63 -4.37
CA THR A 49 9.77 -6.28 -5.25
C THR A 49 8.52 -6.03 -4.42
N ALA A 50 7.98 -4.83 -4.51
CA ALA A 50 6.70 -4.45 -3.93
C ALA A 50 5.73 -4.11 -5.05
N GLY A 51 4.43 -4.30 -4.83
CA GLY A 51 3.47 -4.01 -5.87
C GLY A 51 2.05 -4.42 -5.53
N THR A 52 1.21 -4.43 -6.56
CA THR A 52 -0.15 -4.90 -6.45
C THR A 52 -0.54 -5.81 -7.61
N ASP A 53 -1.46 -6.74 -7.33
CA ASP A 53 -2.11 -7.58 -8.33
C ASP A 53 -3.62 -7.62 -8.04
N GLN A 54 -4.44 -7.66 -9.07
CA GLN A 54 -5.90 -7.66 -8.93
C GLN A 54 -6.41 -8.88 -8.13
N THR A 55 -5.65 -9.97 -8.14
CA THR A 55 -6.00 -11.23 -7.48
C THR A 55 -5.22 -11.46 -6.17
N ALA A 56 -4.34 -10.55 -5.79
CA ALA A 56 -3.64 -10.60 -4.51
C ALA A 56 -4.50 -10.09 -3.35
N THR A 57 -4.15 -10.51 -2.14
CA THR A 57 -4.76 -10.03 -0.89
C THR A 57 -3.76 -9.21 -0.09
N ASP A 58 -4.19 -8.57 0.99
CA ASP A 58 -3.28 -7.84 1.89
C ASP A 58 -2.66 -8.74 2.96
N ALA A 59 -3.12 -9.99 3.05
CA ALA A 59 -2.52 -11.03 3.88
C ALA A 59 -1.50 -11.82 3.06
N TYR A 60 -0.65 -12.57 3.77
CA TYR A 60 0.35 -13.43 3.16
C TYR A 60 -0.29 -14.42 2.16
N ASP A 61 0.23 -14.43 0.94
CA ASP A 61 -0.18 -15.32 -0.14
C ASP A 61 1.06 -15.93 -0.83
N ASN A 62 1.24 -17.25 -0.69
CA ASN A 62 2.34 -18.00 -1.32
C ASN A 62 2.49 -17.79 -2.83
N LYS A 63 1.42 -17.40 -3.53
CA LYS A 63 1.46 -17.10 -4.97
C LYS A 63 2.17 -15.79 -5.26
N PHE A 64 1.94 -14.78 -4.42
CA PHE A 64 2.37 -13.40 -4.64
C PHE A 64 3.60 -13.03 -3.81
N ASP A 65 3.78 -13.68 -2.67
CA ASP A 65 4.84 -13.39 -1.74
C ASP A 65 6.00 -14.35 -1.90
N THR A 66 7.18 -13.92 -1.50
CA THR A 66 8.37 -14.76 -1.52
C THR A 66 9.17 -14.49 -0.27
N VAL A 67 9.25 -15.50 0.61
CA VAL A 67 10.05 -15.43 1.83
C VAL A 67 11.52 -15.25 1.48
N ALA A 68 12.18 -14.34 2.18
CA ALA A 68 13.57 -14.04 1.96
C ALA A 68 14.50 -15.06 2.63
N LEU A 69 15.64 -15.33 1.99
CA LEU A 69 16.74 -16.06 2.64
C LEU A 69 17.60 -15.10 3.46
N LEU A 70 17.71 -15.36 4.77
CA LEU A 70 18.37 -14.46 5.72
C LEU A 70 19.88 -14.67 5.79
N ARG A 71 20.59 -14.53 4.67
CA ARG A 71 22.04 -14.80 4.59
C ARG A 71 22.76 -13.81 3.69
N GLY A 72 24.07 -13.71 3.90
CA GLY A 72 24.98 -12.91 3.09
C GLY A 72 25.44 -11.61 3.77
N PRO A 73 26.41 -10.94 3.15
CA PRO A 73 27.01 -9.69 3.63
C PRO A 73 26.13 -8.46 3.39
N LEU A 74 25.03 -8.61 2.65
CA LEU A 74 23.99 -7.60 2.51
C LEU A 74 22.63 -8.28 2.61
N GLN A 75 21.79 -7.73 3.47
CA GLN A 75 20.49 -8.27 3.79
C GLN A 75 19.45 -7.17 3.61
N ALA A 76 18.49 -7.36 2.71
CA ALA A 76 17.38 -6.44 2.51
C ALA A 76 16.08 -7.24 2.47
N TYR A 77 15.03 -6.77 3.14
CA TYR A 77 13.73 -7.45 3.24
C TYR A 77 12.59 -6.46 3.36
N ILE A 78 11.41 -6.85 2.86
CA ILE A 78 10.12 -6.28 3.25
C ILE A 78 9.68 -6.96 4.56
N VAL A 79 9.30 -6.18 5.57
CA VAL A 79 9.04 -6.67 6.93
C VAL A 79 7.56 -6.60 7.29
N HIS A 80 7.05 -7.71 7.83
CA HIS A 80 5.67 -7.91 8.27
C HIS A 80 5.64 -8.54 9.67
N PRO A 81 5.70 -7.74 10.76
CA PRO A 81 5.65 -8.28 12.11
C PRO A 81 4.34 -9.03 12.42
N GLU A 82 3.27 -8.76 11.67
CA GLU A 82 1.95 -9.38 11.79
C GLU A 82 1.84 -10.78 11.18
N TYR A 83 2.81 -11.19 10.34
CA TYR A 83 2.84 -12.53 9.75
C TYR A 83 3.48 -13.56 10.70
N ALA A 84 3.30 -14.85 10.37
CA ALA A 84 3.99 -15.93 11.08
C ALA A 84 5.51 -15.72 11.02
N THR A 85 6.24 -16.16 12.05
CA THR A 85 7.67 -15.84 12.23
C THR A 85 8.54 -16.17 11.01
N GLU A 86 8.24 -17.26 10.32
CA GLU A 86 8.93 -17.71 9.11
C GLU A 86 8.57 -16.94 7.83
N GLN A 87 7.56 -16.05 7.89
CA GLN A 87 7.03 -15.25 6.79
C GLN A 87 7.22 -13.75 7.00
N GLN A 88 7.77 -13.31 8.14
CA GLN A 88 7.89 -11.88 8.47
C GLN A 88 8.87 -11.11 7.58
N LYS A 89 9.67 -11.80 6.76
CA LYS A 89 10.70 -11.20 5.92
C LYS A 89 10.56 -11.71 4.49
N LEU A 90 10.25 -10.80 3.57
CA LEU A 90 9.93 -11.12 2.18
C LEU A 90 10.90 -10.43 1.22
N TRP A 91 11.24 -11.08 0.11
CA TRP A 91 11.84 -10.45 -1.06
C TRP A 91 10.79 -9.90 -2.03
N ARG A 92 9.59 -10.48 -2.01
CA ARG A 92 8.47 -10.02 -2.83
C ARG A 92 7.20 -9.98 -1.99
N ASP A 93 6.47 -8.89 -2.10
CA ASP A 93 5.13 -8.70 -1.51
C ASP A 93 4.24 -7.97 -2.53
N LEU A 94 3.23 -8.66 -3.06
CA LEU A 94 2.20 -8.03 -3.90
C LEU A 94 0.86 -8.08 -3.20
N ARG A 95 0.22 -6.92 -3.08
CA ARG A 95 -1.03 -6.75 -2.34
C ARG A 95 -2.22 -6.46 -3.25
N SER A 96 -3.40 -6.30 -2.66
CA SER A 96 -4.57 -5.82 -3.40
C SER A 96 -4.34 -4.41 -3.95
N ASN A 97 -5.02 -4.06 -5.05
CA ASN A 97 -4.88 -2.77 -5.73
C ASN A 97 -5.50 -1.57 -4.98
N THR A 98 -5.95 -1.75 -3.73
CA THR A 98 -6.49 -0.66 -2.90
C THR A 98 -5.35 0.31 -2.55
N LEU A 99 -5.59 1.61 -2.56
CA LEU A 99 -4.59 2.61 -2.16
C LEU A 99 -5.11 3.43 -0.97
N PRO A 100 -4.23 4.02 -0.13
CA PRO A 100 -2.76 3.95 -0.20
C PRO A 100 -2.18 2.61 0.28
N LYS A 101 -0.89 2.38 -0.01
CA LYS A 101 -0.14 1.21 0.47
C LYS A 101 1.23 1.62 1.01
N GLU A 102 1.69 0.84 1.98
CA GLU A 102 2.99 1.04 2.61
C GLU A 102 3.73 -0.29 2.82
N TRP A 103 5.04 -0.27 2.58
CA TRP A 103 5.95 -1.39 2.84
C TRP A 103 7.09 -0.92 3.74
N SER A 104 7.28 -1.59 4.87
CA SER A 104 8.45 -1.40 5.72
C SER A 104 9.60 -2.24 5.19
N ILE A 105 10.74 -1.62 4.95
CA ILE A 105 11.92 -2.26 4.37
C ILE A 105 13.06 -2.18 5.38
N GLU A 106 13.62 -3.33 5.75
CA GLU A 106 14.80 -3.44 6.61
C GLU A 106 16.02 -3.75 5.74
N VAL A 107 17.04 -2.90 5.81
CA VAL A 107 18.36 -3.13 5.20
C VAL A 107 19.41 -3.27 6.30
N ASN A 108 20.15 -4.37 6.29
CA ASN A 108 21.22 -4.68 7.21
C ASN A 108 22.51 -4.95 6.42
N SER A 109 23.56 -4.19 6.73
CA SER A 109 24.91 -4.34 6.20
C SER A 109 25.87 -4.38 7.39
N PRO A 110 26.54 -5.51 7.67
CA PRO A 110 27.40 -5.66 8.83
C PRO A 110 28.71 -4.87 8.73
N GLY A 111 29.13 -4.50 7.52
CA GLY A 111 30.35 -3.71 7.31
C GLY A 111 30.12 -2.24 7.67
N GLU A 112 30.90 -1.71 8.60
CA GLU A 112 30.87 -0.29 8.95
C GLU A 112 31.50 0.56 7.84
N GLY A 113 30.89 1.71 7.53
CA GLY A 113 31.41 2.67 6.56
C GLY A 113 31.25 2.26 5.10
N ASN A 114 30.67 1.08 4.83
CA ASN A 114 30.35 0.68 3.47
C ASN A 114 29.23 1.58 2.92
N THR A 115 29.38 2.03 1.68
CA THR A 115 28.29 2.71 0.99
C THR A 115 27.26 1.66 0.56
N VAL A 116 26.03 1.82 1.03
CA VAL A 116 24.86 1.07 0.58
C VAL A 116 24.12 1.93 -0.43
N MET A 117 23.86 1.36 -1.60
CA MET A 117 23.17 2.01 -2.70
C MET A 117 21.87 1.27 -3.01
N ILE A 118 20.77 2.00 -3.04
CA ILE A 118 19.43 1.52 -3.38
C ILE A 118 19.07 2.14 -4.73
N LYS A 119 18.89 1.31 -5.75
CA LYS A 119 18.38 1.70 -7.06
C LYS A 119 16.97 1.19 -7.23
N TRP A 120 16.19 1.81 -8.10
CA TRP A 120 14.84 1.32 -8.36
C TRP A 120 14.40 1.41 -9.80
N GLY A 121 13.46 0.52 -10.13
CA GLY A 121 12.71 0.51 -11.38
C GLY A 121 11.22 0.46 -11.06
N ILE A 122 10.42 1.27 -11.75
CA ILE A 122 8.97 1.32 -11.56
C ILE A 122 8.30 0.90 -12.87
N ASN A 123 7.34 -0.02 -12.77
CA ASN A 123 6.35 -0.30 -13.79
C ASN A 123 4.97 0.00 -13.21
N ALA A 124 4.49 1.24 -13.41
CA ALA A 124 3.27 1.72 -12.81
C ALA A 124 2.62 2.84 -13.65
N PRO A 125 1.29 3.01 -13.55
CA PRO A 125 0.60 4.18 -14.09
C PRO A 125 1.14 5.52 -13.55
N ASP A 126 1.09 6.56 -14.37
CA ASP A 126 1.61 7.90 -14.01
C ASP A 126 0.78 8.65 -12.98
N ASN A 127 -0.45 8.20 -12.71
CA ASN A 127 -1.29 8.75 -11.67
C ASN A 127 -0.93 8.24 -10.25
N LEU A 128 0.18 7.52 -10.09
CA LEU A 128 0.66 7.05 -8.78
C LEU A 128 1.92 7.81 -8.34
N SER A 129 1.91 8.22 -7.06
CA SER A 129 3.05 8.76 -6.33
C SER A 129 3.77 7.66 -5.58
N PHE A 130 5.10 7.70 -5.60
CA PHE A 130 5.98 6.75 -4.92
C PHE A 130 7.01 7.52 -4.10
N THR A 131 7.01 7.31 -2.79
CA THR A 131 7.94 7.97 -1.87
C THR A 131 8.67 6.92 -1.05
N LEU A 132 10.00 6.97 -1.05
CA LEU A 132 10.84 6.21 -0.14
C LEU A 132 11.22 7.12 1.03
N ILE A 133 10.94 6.72 2.26
CA ILE A 133 11.21 7.53 3.46
C ILE A 133 12.29 6.83 4.27
N ASP A 134 13.44 7.48 4.44
CA ASP A 134 14.47 7.07 5.40
C ASP A 134 13.99 7.41 6.81
N GLN A 135 13.72 6.39 7.64
CA GLN A 135 13.13 6.57 8.96
C GLN A 135 14.14 7.12 9.99
N ASP A 136 15.44 7.05 9.74
CA ASP A 136 16.44 7.51 10.71
C ASP A 136 16.50 9.05 10.78
N ASN A 137 16.27 9.71 9.64
CA ASN A 137 16.36 11.17 9.49
C ASN A 137 15.06 11.80 8.95
N ASN A 138 14.01 11.01 8.73
CA ASN A 138 12.76 11.42 8.09
C ASN A 138 12.95 12.08 6.71
N GLN A 139 13.99 11.67 5.98
CA GLN A 139 14.22 12.15 4.62
C GLN A 139 13.26 11.44 3.66
N GLU A 140 12.43 12.22 2.96
CA GLU A 140 11.56 11.73 1.90
C GLU A 140 12.26 11.82 0.54
N ILE A 141 12.20 10.75 -0.24
CA ILE A 141 12.76 10.66 -1.58
C ILE A 141 11.64 10.33 -2.57
N GLY A 142 11.35 11.25 -3.49
CA GLY A 142 10.45 10.99 -4.61
C GLY A 142 11.08 10.02 -5.60
N ILE A 143 10.53 8.81 -5.72
CA ILE A 143 11.09 7.72 -6.54
C ILE A 143 11.00 8.03 -8.04
N ARG A 144 10.11 8.95 -8.46
CA ARG A 144 10.05 9.42 -9.85
C ARG A 144 11.02 10.58 -10.15
N GLU A 145 11.52 11.26 -9.12
CA GLU A 145 12.39 12.43 -9.25
C GLU A 145 13.88 12.06 -9.19
N SER A 146 14.18 10.89 -8.64
CA SER A 146 15.51 10.31 -8.52
C SER A 146 15.48 8.84 -8.93
N SER A 147 16.62 8.25 -9.26
CA SER A 147 16.72 6.83 -9.65
C SER A 147 17.45 5.97 -8.62
N GLU A 148 18.03 6.62 -7.62
CA GLU A 148 18.85 5.99 -6.60
C GLU A 148 18.93 6.82 -5.31
N TYR A 149 19.24 6.13 -4.21
CA TYR A 149 19.56 6.70 -2.91
C TYR A 149 20.77 5.96 -2.34
N SER A 150 21.67 6.67 -1.67
CA SER A 150 22.83 6.05 -1.03
C SER A 150 23.05 6.58 0.38
N TYR A 151 23.55 5.72 1.26
CA TYR A 151 23.97 6.07 2.61
C TYR A 151 25.16 5.21 3.03
N ASN A 152 25.90 5.66 4.04
CA ASN A 152 26.96 4.84 4.64
C ASN A 152 26.40 4.01 5.79
N SER A 153 26.66 2.71 5.79
CA SER A 153 26.23 1.81 6.86
C SER A 153 27.00 2.10 8.15
N ILE A 154 26.30 1.90 9.27
CA ILE A 154 26.88 1.96 10.61
C ILE A 154 27.03 0.51 11.09
N SER A 155 28.11 0.22 11.83
CA SER A 155 28.42 -1.13 12.30
C SER A 155 27.23 -1.76 13.02
N ASN A 156 26.82 -2.96 12.59
CA ASN A 156 25.72 -3.73 13.16
C ASN A 156 24.37 -2.99 13.24
N SER A 157 24.18 -1.94 12.43
CA SER A 157 22.90 -1.23 12.39
C SER A 157 21.98 -1.81 11.32
N LYS A 158 20.69 -1.77 11.64
CA LYS A 158 19.63 -1.95 10.68
C LYS A 158 19.15 -0.57 10.27
N LYS A 159 18.93 -0.37 8.99
CA LYS A 159 18.27 0.82 8.47
C LYS A 159 16.86 0.48 8.04
N ILE A 160 15.90 1.28 8.46
CA ILE A 160 14.49 1.08 8.12
C ILE A 160 14.06 2.15 7.13
N PHE A 161 13.40 1.71 6.05
CA PHE A 161 12.75 2.58 5.09
C PHE A 161 11.26 2.30 5.06
N LEU A 162 10.46 3.32 4.80
CA LEU A 162 9.05 3.19 4.50
C LEU A 162 8.81 3.55 3.03
N LEU A 163 8.44 2.57 2.21
CA LEU A 163 7.97 2.81 0.85
C LEU A 163 6.47 3.09 0.92
N ARG A 164 6.05 4.29 0.54
CA ARG A 164 4.65 4.72 0.48
C ARG A 164 4.21 4.91 -0.98
N VAL A 165 3.01 4.42 -1.29
CA VAL A 165 2.38 4.58 -2.61
C VAL A 165 0.96 5.11 -2.45
N SER A 166 0.62 6.14 -3.22
CA SER A 166 -0.68 6.80 -3.20
C SER A 166 -1.08 7.28 -4.59
N GLU A 167 -2.34 7.67 -4.76
CA GLU A 167 -2.78 8.35 -5.98
C GLU A 167 -2.27 9.80 -6.01
N ASN A 168 -1.90 10.28 -7.20
CA ASN A 168 -1.64 11.69 -7.47
C ASN A 168 -2.98 12.42 -7.49
N THR A 169 -3.31 13.13 -6.41
CA THR A 169 -4.46 14.05 -6.40
C THR A 169 -4.08 15.35 -7.12
N THR A 170 -3.78 15.28 -8.41
CA THR A 170 -3.77 16.50 -9.23
C THR A 170 -5.23 16.93 -9.38
N VAL A 171 -5.71 17.75 -8.44
CA VAL A 171 -7.01 18.41 -8.56
C VAL A 171 -6.94 19.23 -9.84
N THR A 172 -7.51 18.70 -10.91
CA THR A 172 -7.73 19.48 -12.13
C THR A 172 -8.86 20.44 -11.78
N THR A 173 -8.52 21.58 -11.15
CA THR A 173 -9.44 22.69 -10.93
C THR A 173 -9.69 23.36 -12.29
N GLY A 174 -10.33 22.64 -13.20
CA GLY A 174 -10.92 23.17 -14.43
C GLY A 174 -12.21 23.91 -14.11
N GLY A 175 -12.13 24.89 -13.23
CA GLY A 175 -13.19 25.83 -12.93
C GLY A 175 -12.83 27.18 -13.49
N ASN A 176 -13.06 27.39 -14.79
CA ASN A 176 -13.18 28.72 -15.37
C ASN A 176 -14.43 29.37 -14.75
N SER A 177 -14.30 29.90 -13.54
CA SER A 177 -15.24 30.89 -13.01
C SER A 177 -14.61 32.25 -13.27
N GLU A 178 -14.92 32.76 -14.46
CA GLU A 178 -14.65 34.11 -14.90
C GLU A 178 -15.50 35.06 -14.04
N VAL A 179 -15.06 35.33 -12.80
CA VAL A 179 -15.68 36.36 -11.97
C VAL A 179 -15.09 37.69 -12.43
N ASN A 180 -15.87 38.41 -13.23
CA ASN A 180 -15.64 39.80 -13.57
C ASN A 180 -15.35 40.63 -12.31
N ALA A 181 -14.09 40.97 -12.09
CA ALA A 181 -13.66 41.87 -11.04
C ALA A 181 -14.00 43.32 -11.44
N THR A 182 -15.11 43.83 -10.95
CA THR A 182 -15.39 45.27 -10.91
C THR A 182 -14.33 45.97 -10.04
N LYS A 183 -13.58 46.87 -10.68
CA LYS A 183 -12.70 47.88 -10.06
C LYS A 183 -13.41 48.60 -8.91
N GLY A 184 -12.81 48.55 -7.72
CA GLY A 184 -13.14 49.42 -6.59
C GLY A 184 -11.90 49.69 -5.76
N GLY A 185 -11.28 50.86 -5.98
CA GLY A 185 -10.15 51.33 -5.19
C GLY A 185 -10.58 51.77 -3.80
N GLY A 186 -9.77 51.48 -2.79
CA GLY A 186 -10.02 51.93 -1.42
C GLY A 186 -8.83 51.64 -0.51
N CYS A 187 -7.98 52.63 -0.31
CA CYS A 187 -6.92 52.61 0.69
C CYS A 187 -7.57 52.77 2.08
N GLY A 188 -7.78 51.66 2.81
CA GLY A 188 -8.35 51.66 4.15
C GLY A 188 -7.34 51.16 5.18
N HIS A 189 -7.06 51.99 6.19
CA HIS A 189 -6.21 51.69 7.35
C HIS A 189 -6.64 50.42 8.10
N ILE A 190 -5.67 49.58 8.48
CA ILE A 190 -5.83 48.55 9.52
C ILE A 190 -5.69 49.24 10.87
N LYS A 191 -6.81 49.44 11.57
CA LYS A 191 -6.81 49.83 12.97
C LYS A 191 -6.64 48.58 13.82
N ASN A 192 -5.49 48.49 14.49
CA ASN A 192 -5.22 47.51 15.52
C ASN A 192 -6.17 47.78 16.71
N ILE A 193 -6.94 46.78 17.12
CA ILE A 193 -7.76 46.83 18.33
C ILE A 193 -7.29 45.68 19.22
N ASP A 194 -6.35 46.02 20.10
CA ASP A 194 -6.17 45.31 21.36
C ASP A 194 -7.45 45.48 22.17
N GLY A 195 -8.03 44.36 22.59
CA GLY A 195 -9.28 44.34 23.32
C GLY A 195 -9.55 42.97 23.91
N ASN A 196 -8.92 42.71 25.04
CA ASN A 196 -9.37 41.77 26.06
C ASN A 196 -10.92 41.73 26.10
N ASN A 197 -11.50 40.53 25.97
CA ASN A 197 -12.69 40.16 26.72
C ASN A 197 -12.81 38.63 26.79
N SER A 198 -13.01 38.20 28.02
CA SER A 198 -13.12 36.86 28.52
C SER A 198 -14.56 36.30 28.45
N LEU A 199 -14.64 34.96 28.51
CA LEU A 199 -15.78 34.10 28.90
C LEU A 199 -16.90 33.84 27.85
N PRO A 200 -17.74 32.78 28.02
CA PRO A 200 -17.46 31.40 28.47
C PRO A 200 -18.11 30.32 27.56
N GLY A 201 -17.66 29.06 27.73
CA GLY A 201 -18.39 27.80 27.60
C GLY A 201 -19.52 27.62 26.57
N GLY A 202 -19.35 26.66 25.66
CA GLY A 202 -20.43 26.07 24.88
C GLY A 202 -20.00 24.79 24.16
N ASN A 203 -20.61 23.66 24.55
CA ASN A 203 -20.28 22.30 24.13
C ASN A 203 -20.47 22.06 22.63
N GLY A 204 -19.43 21.56 21.96
CA GLY A 204 -19.49 21.04 20.59
C GLY A 204 -19.07 19.59 20.53
N SER A 205 -19.94 18.67 20.96
CA SER A 205 -19.77 17.23 20.73
C SER A 205 -20.61 16.83 19.52
N ALA A 206 -20.00 16.83 18.34
CA ALA A 206 -20.59 16.23 17.15
C ALA A 206 -20.20 14.74 17.11
N VAL A 207 -20.92 13.92 17.88
CA VAL A 207 -20.86 12.47 17.77
C VAL A 207 -21.64 12.08 16.52
N LEU A 208 -20.94 11.83 15.42
CA LEU A 208 -21.49 11.15 14.26
C LEU A 208 -21.76 9.70 14.64
N ASN A 209 -23.02 9.41 14.98
CA ASN A 209 -23.56 8.06 15.08
C ASN A 209 -23.50 7.38 13.70
N MET A 210 -22.41 6.66 13.43
CA MET A 210 -22.36 5.72 12.32
C MET A 210 -22.94 4.39 12.80
N ALA A 211 -24.24 4.22 12.64
CA ALA A 211 -24.90 2.93 12.82
C ALA A 211 -24.49 2.01 11.65
N ILE A 212 -23.45 1.21 11.84
CA ILE A 212 -23.11 0.09 10.96
C ILE A 212 -24.13 -1.01 11.22
N LEU A 213 -25.10 -1.16 10.32
CA LEU A 213 -26.03 -2.27 10.30
C LEU A 213 -25.27 -3.54 9.93
N PHE A 214 -24.93 -4.35 10.93
CA PHE A 214 -24.51 -5.73 10.75
C PHE A 214 -25.70 -6.54 10.21
N ALA A 215 -25.66 -6.85 8.91
CA ALA A 215 -26.51 -7.89 8.36
C ALA A 215 -25.88 -9.27 8.68
N PRO A 216 -26.57 -10.17 9.40
CA PRO A 216 -26.09 -11.54 9.56
C PRO A 216 -26.33 -12.32 8.26
N LEU A 217 -25.24 -12.62 7.53
CA LEU A 217 -25.25 -13.64 6.48
C LEU A 217 -25.37 -15.03 7.14
N ILE A 218 -26.61 -15.45 7.40
CA ILE A 218 -26.95 -16.81 7.78
C ILE A 218 -26.82 -17.70 6.54
N TRP A 219 -25.66 -18.34 6.45
CA TRP A 219 -25.45 -19.77 6.20
C TRP A 219 -26.62 -20.57 5.58
N LEU A 220 -26.48 -20.96 4.31
CA LEU A 220 -27.22 -22.07 3.70
C LEU A 220 -26.35 -22.81 2.66
N THR A 221 -25.28 -23.47 3.13
CA THR A 221 -24.64 -24.55 2.35
C THR A 221 -25.16 -25.90 2.83
N ARG A 222 -26.32 -26.31 2.32
CA ARG A 222 -26.70 -27.73 2.29
C ARG A 222 -25.93 -28.42 1.15
N ARG A 223 -24.86 -29.14 1.46
CA ARG A 223 -24.46 -30.31 0.66
C ARG A 223 -24.46 -31.55 1.55
N LYS A 224 -25.49 -32.37 1.35
CA LYS A 224 -25.51 -33.77 1.77
C LYS A 224 -24.45 -34.51 0.95
N THR A 225 -23.35 -34.91 1.57
CA THR A 225 -22.48 -35.94 1.01
C THR A 225 -23.02 -37.28 1.49
N LEU A 226 -23.62 -38.03 0.56
CA LEU A 226 -24.14 -39.37 0.81
C LEU A 226 -22.96 -40.35 0.85
N LEU A 227 -22.95 -41.21 1.86
CA LEU A 227 -22.08 -42.38 1.99
C LEU A 227 -22.11 -43.26 0.72
N SER A 228 -20.97 -43.83 0.35
CA SER A 228 -20.94 -45.23 -0.07
C SER A 228 -19.73 -45.94 0.53
N PHE A 229 -20.06 -46.85 1.43
CA PHE A 229 -19.24 -47.93 1.95
C PHE A 229 -18.98 -48.93 0.81
N ILE A 230 -17.72 -49.29 0.55
CA ILE A 230 -17.36 -50.63 0.07
C ILE A 230 -16.22 -51.14 0.95
N THR A 231 -16.62 -52.06 1.84
CA THR A 231 -15.79 -52.96 2.65
C THR A 231 -15.35 -54.16 1.80
N LEU A 232 -14.43 -54.97 2.34
CA LEU A 232 -13.95 -56.32 1.91
C LEU A 232 -12.73 -56.28 0.95
N LEU A 233 -11.67 -57.08 1.10
CA LEU A 233 -11.35 -58.23 1.93
C LEU A 233 -9.82 -58.47 1.86
N SER A 234 -9.22 -58.82 3.00
CA SER A 234 -8.38 -60.02 3.22
C SER A 234 -7.45 -60.56 2.13
N ASN A 235 -6.21 -60.83 2.56
CA ASN A 235 -5.24 -61.90 2.20
C ASN A 235 -3.86 -61.23 2.08
N GLY A 236 -2.91 -61.35 3.01
CA GLY A 236 -2.45 -62.58 3.63
C GLY A 236 -1.61 -63.37 2.63
N ILE A 237 -0.27 -63.26 2.69
CA ILE A 237 0.74 -64.29 2.38
C ILE A 237 2.11 -63.74 2.81
N ARG A 238 2.71 -64.47 3.76
CA ARG A 238 4.12 -64.71 4.10
C ARG A 238 5.20 -63.71 3.71
#